data_AF-A0A9X9SPR7-F1
#
_entry.id   AF-A0A9X9SPR7-F1
#
_cell.length_a   1.000
_cell.length_b   1.000
_cell.length_c   1.000
_cell.angle_alpha   90.00
_cell.angle_beta   90.00
_cell.angle_gamma   90.00
#
_symmetry.space_group_name_H-M   'P 1'
#
loop_
_entity.id
_entity.type
_entity.pdbx_description
1 polymer ?
#
loop_
_entity_poly.entity_id
_entity_poly.type
_entity_poly.pdbx_seq_one_letter_code
_entity_poly.pdbx_strand_id
1 'polypeptide(L)' 'MSDEKWNAKLDQAGGKLKEGLGKVSGDKSLETEGKVDQVAGKVKEVAADAKDSLKGLKKGLDDNK' A
#
# COMPACT_ATOMS: atom_id res chain seq x y z
N MET A 1 -10.16 40.58 -22.13
CA MET A 1 -9.73 40.38 -20.72
C MET A 1 -10.74 39.60 -19.87
N SER A 2 -12.01 39.45 -20.27
CA SER A 2 -13.01 38.68 -19.50
C SER A 2 -13.04 37.19 -19.83
N ASP A 3 -12.82 36.82 -21.10
CA ASP A 3 -12.82 35.42 -21.56
C ASP A 3 -11.62 34.61 -21.04
N GLU A 4 -10.47 35.25 -20.89
CA GLU A 4 -9.24 34.60 -20.42
C GLU A 4 -9.33 34.23 -18.94
N LYS A 5 -10.00 35.07 -18.12
CA LYS A 5 -10.24 34.79 -16.70
C LYS A 5 -11.26 33.67 -16.49
N TRP A 6 -12.23 33.52 -17.40
CA TRP A 6 -13.21 32.43 -17.32
C TRP A 6 -12.60 31.10 -17.75
N ASN A 7 -11.80 31.09 -18.83
CA ASN A 7 -11.06 29.90 -19.25
C ASN A 7 -10.05 29.44 -18.19
N ALA A 8 -9.29 30.36 -17.59
CA ALA A 8 -8.35 30.01 -16.52
C ALA A 8 -9.04 29.38 -15.29
N LYS A 9 -10.24 29.86 -14.93
CA LYS A 9 -11.03 29.30 -13.82
C LYS A 9 -11.63 27.93 -14.15
N LEU A 10 -12.10 27.72 -15.38
CA LEU A 10 -12.59 26.41 -15.81
C LEU A 10 -11.48 25.38 -15.92
N ASP A 11 -10.32 25.78 -16.42
CA ASP A 11 -9.15 24.90 -16.53
C ASP A 11 -8.64 24.50 -15.13
N GLN A 12 -8.64 25.45 -14.17
CA GLN A 12 -8.36 25.13 -12.77
C GLN A 12 -9.42 24.22 -12.14
N ALA A 13 -10.70 24.41 -12.44
CA ALA A 13 -11.77 23.56 -11.90
C ALA A 13 -11.74 22.15 -12.49
N GLY A 14 -11.57 22.04 -13.82
CA GLY A 14 -11.41 20.78 -14.54
C GLY A 14 -10.12 20.05 -14.19
N GLY A 15 -9.03 20.79 -13.97
CA GLY A 15 -7.75 20.28 -13.48
C GLY A 15 -7.87 19.69 -12.09
N LYS A 16 -8.49 20.39 -11.14
CA LYS A 16 -8.76 19.87 -9.79
C LYS A 16 -9.70 18.65 -9.80
N LEU A 17 -10.66 18.62 -10.72
CA LEU A 17 -11.53 17.47 -10.92
C LEU A 17 -10.78 16.28 -11.51
N LYS A 18 -9.91 16.48 -12.52
CA LYS A 18 -9.04 15.43 -13.09
C LYS A 18 -7.97 14.95 -12.12
N GLU A 19 -7.40 15.83 -11.29
CA GLU A 19 -6.45 15.46 -10.24
C GLU A 19 -7.16 14.74 -9.09
N GLY A 20 -8.35 15.19 -8.69
CA GLY A 20 -9.17 14.53 -7.68
C GLY A 20 -9.65 13.15 -8.13
N LEU A 21 -10.16 13.07 -9.37
CA LEU A 21 -10.51 11.80 -10.00
C LEU A 21 -9.28 10.95 -10.30
N GLY A 22 -8.13 11.53 -10.65
CA GLY A 22 -6.89 10.81 -10.93
C GLY A 22 -6.24 10.24 -9.66
N LYS A 23 -6.28 10.97 -8.54
CA LYS A 23 -5.91 10.43 -7.21
C LYS A 23 -6.89 9.35 -6.75
N VAL A 24 -8.19 9.50 -7.05
CA VAL A 24 -9.20 8.49 -6.72
C VAL A 24 -9.17 7.28 -7.67
N SER A 25 -8.77 7.48 -8.93
CA SER A 25 -8.83 6.48 -10.01
C SER A 25 -7.48 5.81 -10.29
N GLY A 26 -6.36 6.39 -9.85
CA GLY A 26 -5.04 6.13 -10.43
C GLY A 26 -3.93 5.73 -9.46
N ASP A 27 -4.14 5.78 -8.14
CA ASP A 27 -3.19 5.18 -7.17
C ASP A 27 -3.79 3.96 -6.46
N LYS A 28 -4.98 3.50 -6.83
CA LYS A 28 -5.52 2.29 -6.23
C LYS A 28 -4.80 1.04 -6.70
N SER A 29 -4.38 0.91 -7.97
CA SER A 29 -3.59 -0.27 -8.37
C SER A 29 -2.19 -0.28 -7.75
N LEU A 30 -1.49 0.86 -7.73
CA LEU A 30 -0.13 0.96 -7.19
C LEU A 30 -0.09 0.94 -5.65
N GLU A 31 -1.01 1.63 -4.96
CA GLU A 31 -1.15 1.49 -3.50
C GLU A 31 -1.72 0.12 -3.09
N THR A 32 -2.58 -0.52 -3.89
CA THR A 32 -3.12 -1.85 -3.55
C THR A 32 -2.09 -2.93 -3.80
N GLU A 33 -1.33 -2.89 -4.90
CA GLU A 33 -0.22 -3.82 -5.11
C GLU A 33 0.83 -3.64 -3.99
N GLY A 34 1.21 -2.40 -3.66
CA GLY A 34 2.12 -2.13 -2.55
C GLY A 34 1.59 -2.59 -1.17
N LYS A 35 0.31 -2.36 -0.86
CA LYS A 35 -0.30 -2.80 0.41
C LYS A 35 -0.50 -4.32 0.48
N VAL A 36 -0.88 -4.95 -0.62
CA VAL A 36 -1.04 -6.41 -0.68
C VAL A 36 0.32 -7.08 -0.53
N ASP A 37 1.35 -6.56 -1.17
CA ASP A 37 2.72 -7.07 -1.03
C ASP A 37 3.26 -6.84 0.40
N GLN A 38 3.01 -5.67 0.99
CA GLN A 38 3.35 -5.43 2.40
C GLN A 38 2.60 -6.33 3.38
N VAL A 39 1.30 -6.57 3.16
CA VAL A 39 0.50 -7.46 4.01
C VAL A 39 0.95 -8.91 3.85
N ALA A 40 1.16 -9.37 2.62
CA ALA A 40 1.68 -10.70 2.34
C ALA A 40 3.09 -10.89 2.94
N GLY A 41 3.94 -9.87 2.86
CA GLY A 41 5.26 -9.82 3.49
C GLY A 41 5.16 -9.96 5.01
N LYS A 42 4.34 -9.13 5.67
CA LYS A 42 4.13 -9.20 7.13
C LYS A 42 3.56 -10.55 7.58
N VAL A 43 2.61 -11.13 6.85
CA VAL A 43 2.04 -12.44 7.17
C VAL A 43 3.08 -13.55 7.04
N LYS A 44 3.92 -13.51 6.00
CA LYS A 44 5.03 -14.46 5.84
C LYS A 44 6.07 -14.31 6.95
N GLU A 45 6.39 -13.08 7.35
CA GLU A 45 7.36 -12.79 8.41
C GLU A 45 6.86 -13.31 9.76
N VAL A 46 5.61 -13.03 10.14
CA VAL A 46 5.00 -13.54 11.39
C VAL A 46 4.89 -15.06 11.38
N ALA A 47 4.51 -15.67 10.24
CA ALA A 47 4.45 -17.12 10.13
C ALA A 47 5.83 -17.79 10.19
N ALA A 48 6.86 -17.12 9.65
CA ALA A 48 8.24 -17.59 9.74
C ALA A 48 8.76 -17.49 11.18
N ASP A 49 8.55 -16.36 11.85
CA ASP A 49 8.97 -16.13 13.24
C ASP A 49 8.31 -17.13 14.22
N ALA A 50 7.01 -17.40 14.03
CA ALA A 50 6.30 -18.43 14.79
C ALA A 50 6.85 -19.83 14.54
N LYS A 51 7.14 -20.20 13.28
CA LYS A 51 7.75 -21.50 12.95
C LYS A 51 9.16 -21.62 13.51
N ASP A 52 9.94 -20.54 13.48
CA ASP A 52 11.32 -20.52 13.97
C ASP A 52 11.35 -20.65 15.49
N SER A 53 10.51 -19.89 16.21
CA SER A 53 10.31 -20.02 17.65
C SER A 53 9.89 -21.44 18.05
N LEU A 54 8.96 -22.05 17.32
CA LEU A 54 8.55 -23.44 17.56
C LEU A 54 9.67 -24.44 17.29
N LYS A 55 10.46 -24.25 16.22
CA LYS A 55 11.63 -25.08 15.93
C LYS A 55 12.72 -24.92 17.00
N GLY A 56 12.96 -23.70 17.48
CA GLY A 56 13.90 -23.41 18.56
C GLY A 56 13.50 -24.09 19.86
N LEU A 57 12.21 -24.01 20.23
CA LEU A 57 11.64 -24.73 21.37
C LEU A 57 11.77 -26.25 21.24
N LYS A 58 11.43 -26.79 20.06
CA LYS A 58 11.51 -28.24 19.80
C LYS A 58 12.94 -28.73 19.88
N LYS A 59 13.87 -28.00 19.27
CA LYS A 59 15.30 -28.32 19.31
C LYS A 59 15.86 -28.21 20.72
N GLY A 60 15.47 -27.20 21.51
CA GLY A 60 15.88 -27.09 22.91
C GLY A 60 15.34 -28.20 23.81
N LEU A 61 14.19 -28.80 23.46
CA LEU A 61 13.64 -29.96 24.15
C LEU A 61 14.37 -31.27 23.76
N ASP A 62 14.74 -31.41 22.49
CA ASP A 62 15.50 -32.56 21.97
C ASP A 62 16.98 -32.55 22.42
N ASP A 63 17.59 -31.37 22.68
CA ASP A 63 18.99 -31.23 23.14
C ASP A 63 19.18 -31.55 24.64
N ASN A 64 18.10 -31.72 25.42
CA ASN A 64 18.14 -31.99 26.86
C ASN A 64 17.90 -33.47 27.23
N LYS A 65 18.22 -34.41 26.33
CA LYS A 65 18.15 -35.86 26.57
C LYS A 65 19.43 -36.55 26.12
#